data_AF-A7ZBZ9-F1
#
_entry.id   AF-A7ZBZ9-F1
#
_cell.length_a   1.000
_cell.length_b   1.000
_cell.length_c   1.000
_cell.angle_alpha   90.00
_cell.angle_beta   90.00
_cell.angle_gamma   90.00
#
_symmetry.space_group_name_H-M   'P 1'
#
loop_
_entity.id
_entity.type
_entity.pdbx_description
1 polymer ?
#
loop_
_entity_poly.entity_id
_entity_poly.type
_entity_poly.pdbx_seq_one_letter_code
_entity_poly.pdbx_strand_id
1 'polypeptide(L)'
;MEFKGRQELVENCEDCILGLRAKFIDEGIKFCRQLTLVVPHEQMKICLESIFDALLIQKPNATQIRDDLNSLIPKLNAKDELVNFLLLNLTLNFSHACDNAVYVGYFVNAVSRMKEILYNTQDHQEATVKTMIDTGSFFYEDPINTFTRMKNAKVRPEFLNLYDGLNIKYEAEILEVKEDSVVFRVDMMQILAMKQDGKGFILPNSFFSKQLRADIIDYNIADKSVTLSNFSRTATMHANKRKFQRVLPNRFTKISLKGEQGELVGSLYDISEGGMSILSSQATNFKDGEELEANFDIMLSPDEVKNVSLKLKLVTELAYKGYIRYCMQLVDDDKTIKDFTQKRVKETLDELRSRINLYE
;
A
#
# COMPACT_ATOMS: atom_id res chain seq x y z
N MET A 1 29.95 -7.65 16.13
CA MET A 1 29.07 -8.49 15.30
C MET A 1 29.78 -8.75 13.99
N GLU A 2 30.06 -10.02 13.72
CA GLU A 2 30.69 -10.52 12.49
C GLU A 2 29.61 -11.15 11.62
N PHE A 3 29.70 -11.01 10.31
CA PHE A 3 28.74 -11.59 9.37
C PHE A 3 29.44 -12.64 8.49
N LYS A 4 28.68 -13.66 8.09
CA LYS A 4 29.18 -14.74 7.24
C LYS A 4 29.56 -14.20 5.86
N GLY A 5 30.77 -14.52 5.41
CA GLY A 5 31.27 -14.10 4.10
C GLY A 5 32.10 -12.82 4.09
N ARG A 6 32.38 -12.23 5.27
CA ARG A 6 33.11 -10.95 5.36
C ARG A 6 34.52 -11.05 4.78
N GLN A 7 35.25 -12.10 5.16
CA GLN A 7 36.64 -12.27 4.72
C GLN A 7 36.68 -12.50 3.20
N GLU A 8 35.74 -13.28 2.69
CA GLU A 8 35.59 -13.57 1.28
C GLU A 8 35.27 -12.31 0.46
N LEU A 9 34.42 -11.40 0.98
CA LEU A 9 34.17 -10.12 0.34
C LEU A 9 35.40 -9.21 0.32
N VAL A 10 36.14 -9.14 1.43
CA VAL A 10 37.35 -8.32 1.53
C VAL A 10 38.41 -8.84 0.55
N GLU A 11 38.62 -10.15 0.50
CA GLU A 11 39.66 -10.74 -0.35
C GLU A 11 39.30 -10.71 -1.85
N ASN A 12 38.01 -10.82 -2.21
CA ASN A 12 37.62 -11.07 -3.61
C ASN A 12 36.76 -9.95 -4.22
N CYS A 13 36.24 -9.01 -3.43
CA CYS A 13 35.27 -8.02 -3.90
C CYS A 13 35.54 -6.60 -3.42
N GLU A 14 36.59 -6.34 -2.64
CA GLU A 14 36.86 -5.02 -2.06
C GLU A 14 36.94 -3.91 -3.14
N ASP A 15 37.68 -4.12 -4.22
CA ASP A 15 37.79 -3.14 -5.31
C ASP A 15 36.44 -2.86 -5.98
N CYS A 16 35.64 -3.91 -6.22
CA CYS A 16 34.31 -3.80 -6.79
C CYS A 16 33.38 -3.00 -5.87
N ILE A 17 33.44 -3.27 -4.56
CA ILE A 17 32.67 -2.56 -3.54
C ILE A 17 33.12 -1.10 -3.50
N LEU A 18 34.43 -0.81 -3.37
CA LEU A 18 34.97 0.55 -3.33
C LEU A 18 34.59 1.38 -4.57
N GLY A 19 34.48 0.75 -5.73
CA GLY A 19 33.98 1.38 -6.97
C GLY A 19 32.55 1.94 -6.86
N LEU A 20 31.74 1.47 -5.90
CA LEU A 20 30.37 1.94 -5.68
C LEU A 20 30.28 3.15 -4.74
N ARG A 21 31.38 3.53 -4.07
CA ARG A 21 31.39 4.54 -2.99
C ARG A 21 30.89 5.91 -3.45
N ALA A 22 31.42 6.42 -4.56
CA ALA A 22 31.03 7.72 -5.10
C ALA A 22 29.53 7.75 -5.45
N LYS A 23 29.04 6.68 -6.10
CA LYS A 23 27.63 6.56 -6.49
C LYS A 23 26.71 6.50 -5.26
N PHE A 24 27.07 5.75 -4.23
CA PHE A 24 26.34 5.67 -2.97
C PHE A 24 26.17 7.05 -2.30
N ILE A 25 27.25 7.82 -2.24
CA ILE A 25 27.27 9.17 -1.65
C ILE A 25 26.39 10.13 -2.46
N ASP A 26 26.57 10.15 -3.79
CA ASP A 26 25.82 11.03 -4.69
C ASP A 26 24.31 10.74 -4.66
N GLU A 27 23.92 9.47 -4.64
CA GLU A 27 22.53 9.04 -4.53
C GLU A 27 21.90 9.49 -3.21
N GLY A 28 22.62 9.36 -2.08
CA GLY A 28 22.15 9.82 -0.78
C GLY A 28 21.93 11.33 -0.71
N ILE A 29 22.89 12.11 -1.25
CA ILE A 29 22.77 13.57 -1.31
C ILE A 29 21.59 13.97 -2.20
N LYS A 30 21.43 13.34 -3.37
CA LYS A 30 20.31 13.61 -4.28
C LYS A 30 18.97 13.30 -3.62
N PHE A 31 18.86 12.18 -2.91
CA PHE A 31 17.66 11.79 -2.19
C PHE A 31 17.27 12.80 -1.11
N CYS A 32 18.24 13.28 -0.32
CA CYS A 32 17.98 14.28 0.71
C CYS A 32 17.45 15.60 0.14
N ARG A 33 17.97 16.02 -1.03
CA ARG A 33 17.46 17.20 -1.74
C ARG A 33 16.00 17.00 -2.18
N GLN A 34 15.64 15.82 -2.66
CA GLN A 34 14.26 15.49 -3.07
C GLN A 34 13.29 15.48 -1.89
N LEU A 35 13.72 15.05 -0.72
CA LEU A 35 12.93 15.12 0.52
C LEU A 35 12.88 16.51 1.15
N THR A 36 13.44 17.54 0.51
CA THR A 36 13.54 18.92 1.05
C THR A 36 14.20 19.00 2.43
N LEU A 37 15.08 18.05 2.75
CA LEU A 37 15.80 18.04 4.01
C LEU A 37 16.87 19.14 3.98
N VAL A 38 16.80 20.09 4.91
CA VAL A 38 17.81 21.15 5.07
C VAL A 38 18.98 20.57 5.87
N VAL A 39 19.85 19.81 5.18
CA VAL A 39 21.03 19.17 5.77
C VAL A 39 22.29 19.77 5.16
N PRO A 40 23.31 20.16 5.96
CA PRO A 40 24.57 20.63 5.43
C PRO A 40 25.25 19.57 4.56
N HIS A 41 25.52 19.91 3.30
CA HIS A 41 26.05 19.00 2.28
C HIS A 41 27.28 18.21 2.76
N GLU A 42 28.27 18.91 3.33
CA GLU A 42 29.52 18.30 3.78
C GLU A 42 29.32 17.36 4.97
N GLN A 43 28.44 17.70 5.91
CA GLN A 43 28.15 16.83 7.06
C GLN A 43 27.43 15.57 6.60
N MET A 44 26.53 15.69 5.63
CA MET A 44 25.83 14.55 5.07
C MET A 44 26.78 13.63 4.31
N LYS A 45 27.70 14.19 3.52
CA LYS A 45 28.72 13.45 2.82
C LYS A 45 29.59 12.63 3.79
N ILE A 46 30.09 13.25 4.86
CA ILE A 46 30.92 12.57 5.88
C ILE A 46 30.14 11.43 6.56
N CYS A 47 28.86 11.65 6.86
CA CYS A 47 28.00 10.60 7.42
C CYS A 47 27.83 9.42 6.47
N LEU A 48 27.56 9.68 5.18
CA LEU A 48 27.42 8.63 4.15
C LEU A 48 28.74 7.88 3.91
N GLU A 49 29.88 8.56 3.91
CA GLU A 49 31.20 7.93 3.84
C GLU A 49 31.42 6.98 5.03
N SER A 50 31.06 7.42 6.23
CA SER A 50 31.19 6.61 7.45
C SER A 50 30.29 5.38 7.44
N ILE A 51 29.07 5.49 6.92
CA ILE A 51 28.16 4.36 6.72
C ILE A 51 28.74 3.37 5.70
N PHE A 52 29.27 3.88 4.59
CA PHE A 52 29.85 3.04 3.53
C PHE A 52 31.07 2.28 4.03
N ASP A 53 32.02 2.98 4.66
CA ASP A 53 33.27 2.38 5.13
C ASP A 53 33.02 1.29 6.18
N ALA A 54 31.94 1.42 6.96
CA ALA A 54 31.55 0.45 7.98
C ALA A 54 31.09 -0.92 7.42
N LEU A 55 30.77 -1.04 6.13
CA LEU A 55 30.25 -2.26 5.51
C LEU A 55 31.15 -3.47 5.76
N LEU A 56 32.46 -3.32 5.51
CA LEU A 56 33.43 -4.41 5.57
C LEU A 56 34.30 -4.40 6.85
N ILE A 57 34.26 -3.30 7.61
CA ILE A 57 35.00 -3.17 8.87
C ILE A 57 34.47 -4.18 9.90
N GLN A 58 35.36 -4.93 10.55
CA GLN A 58 34.98 -5.97 11.51
C GLN A 58 34.31 -5.39 12.79
N LYS A 59 34.75 -4.22 13.24
CA LYS A 59 34.25 -3.53 14.44
C LYS A 59 34.04 -2.02 14.17
N PRO A 60 32.98 -1.63 13.45
CA PRO A 60 32.68 -0.22 13.21
C PRO A 60 32.22 0.46 14.50
N ASN A 61 32.41 1.77 14.60
CA ASN A 61 31.86 2.57 15.71
C ASN A 61 30.35 2.79 15.50
N ALA A 62 29.57 1.75 15.78
CA ALA A 62 28.12 1.72 15.54
C ALA A 62 27.36 2.85 16.24
N THR A 63 27.79 3.24 17.44
CA THR A 63 27.18 4.36 18.19
C THR A 63 27.38 5.68 17.45
N GLN A 64 28.61 5.98 17.04
CA GLN A 64 28.91 7.23 16.31
C GLN A 64 28.13 7.32 15.00
N ILE A 65 28.12 6.25 14.20
CA ILE A 65 27.43 6.22 12.90
C ILE A 65 25.93 6.51 13.07
N ARG A 66 25.30 5.94 14.09
CA ARG A 66 23.89 6.20 14.41
C ARG A 66 23.67 7.63 14.86
N ASP A 67 24.51 8.12 15.76
CA ASP A 67 24.34 9.45 16.35
C ASP A 67 24.52 10.53 15.28
N ASP A 68 25.49 10.37 14.38
CA ASP A 68 25.69 11.25 13.23
C ASP A 68 24.44 11.27 12.33
N LEU A 69 23.92 10.10 11.95
CA LEU A 69 22.72 10.03 11.11
C LEU A 69 21.48 10.62 11.80
N ASN A 70 21.27 10.31 13.09
CA ASN A 70 20.14 10.82 13.86
C ASN A 70 20.22 12.34 14.05
N SER A 71 21.42 12.90 14.18
CA SER A 71 21.63 14.34 14.30
C SER A 71 21.27 15.09 13.01
N LEU A 72 21.55 14.49 11.85
CA LEU A 72 21.27 15.07 10.53
C LEU A 72 19.82 14.85 10.10
N ILE A 73 19.20 13.73 10.49
CA ILE A 73 17.83 13.37 10.11
C ILE A 73 17.04 12.93 11.36
N PRO A 74 16.52 13.88 12.15
CA PRO A 74 15.82 13.57 13.39
C PRO A 74 14.42 12.98 13.18
N LYS A 75 13.82 13.16 11.99
CA LYS A 75 12.51 12.59 11.65
C LYS A 75 12.65 11.12 11.30
N LEU A 76 12.10 10.24 12.15
CA LEU A 76 12.19 8.78 12.01
C LEU A 76 11.79 8.28 10.60
N ASN A 77 10.65 8.73 10.07
CA ASN A 77 10.18 8.29 8.75
C ASN A 77 11.14 8.66 7.61
N ALA A 78 11.74 9.86 7.64
CA ALA A 78 12.66 10.31 6.61
C ALA A 78 14.01 9.57 6.67
N LYS A 79 14.45 9.23 7.89
CA LYS A 79 15.62 8.37 8.10
C LYS A 79 15.38 6.98 7.52
N ASP A 80 14.21 6.40 7.80
CA ASP A 80 13.85 5.07 7.32
C ASP A 80 13.84 5.03 5.79
N GLU A 81 13.25 6.03 5.15
CA GLU A 81 13.22 6.16 3.69
C GLU A 81 14.63 6.26 3.09
N LEU A 82 15.51 7.10 3.66
CA LEU A 82 16.88 7.25 3.17
C LEU A 82 17.70 5.98 3.32
N VAL A 83 17.71 5.38 4.52
CA VAL A 83 18.53 4.19 4.80
C VAL A 83 18.10 3.03 3.89
N ASN A 84 16.78 2.84 3.73
CA ASN A 84 16.26 1.78 2.87
C ASN A 84 16.62 2.03 1.40
N PHE A 85 16.52 3.27 0.91
CA PHE A 85 16.91 3.63 -0.46
C PHE A 85 18.39 3.35 -0.71
N LEU A 86 19.26 3.83 0.17
CA LEU A 86 20.72 3.71 0.04
C LEU A 86 21.20 2.27 0.05
N LEU A 87 20.79 1.49 1.06
CA LEU A 87 21.22 0.11 1.21
C LEU A 87 20.69 -0.79 0.08
N LEU A 88 19.50 -0.49 -0.43
CA LEU A 88 18.94 -1.20 -1.57
C LEU A 88 19.71 -0.92 -2.86
N ASN A 89 19.89 0.36 -3.21
CA ASN A 89 20.62 0.70 -4.44
C ASN A 89 22.05 0.18 -4.39
N LEU A 90 22.69 0.22 -3.23
CA LEU A 90 24.00 -0.35 -3.05
C LEU A 90 24.01 -1.86 -3.33
N THR A 91 23.03 -2.60 -2.83
CA THR A 91 22.87 -4.04 -3.09
C THR A 91 22.65 -4.32 -4.58
N LEU A 92 21.77 -3.56 -5.24
CA LEU A 92 21.50 -3.69 -6.66
C LEU A 92 22.73 -3.38 -7.51
N ASN A 93 23.41 -2.27 -7.22
CA ASN A 93 24.63 -1.86 -7.91
C ASN A 93 25.72 -2.92 -7.75
N PHE A 94 25.89 -3.49 -6.56
CA PHE A 94 26.82 -4.60 -6.37
C PHE A 94 26.42 -5.86 -7.13
N SER A 95 25.13 -6.22 -7.14
CA SER A 95 24.65 -7.39 -7.88
C SER A 95 24.85 -7.29 -9.39
N HIS A 96 24.86 -6.06 -9.94
CA HIS A 96 25.18 -5.81 -11.34
C HIS A 96 26.69 -5.81 -11.62
N ALA A 97 27.50 -5.47 -10.62
CA ALA A 97 28.95 -5.40 -10.74
C ALA A 97 29.65 -6.72 -10.37
N CYS A 98 28.94 -7.67 -9.76
CA CYS A 98 29.47 -8.96 -9.32
C CYS A 98 28.66 -10.12 -9.89
N ASP A 99 29.23 -10.85 -10.85
CA ASP A 99 28.57 -11.99 -11.50
C ASP A 99 28.47 -13.25 -10.59
N ASN A 100 29.16 -13.26 -9.44
CA ASN A 100 29.18 -14.41 -8.55
C ASN A 100 28.09 -14.30 -7.47
N ALA A 101 27.05 -15.12 -7.63
CA ALA A 101 25.90 -15.19 -6.73
C ALA A 101 26.27 -15.46 -5.25
N VAL A 102 27.38 -16.15 -4.97
CA VAL A 102 27.84 -16.40 -3.60
C VAL A 102 28.32 -15.11 -2.95
N TYR A 103 29.10 -14.30 -3.67
CA TYR A 103 29.59 -13.01 -3.17
C TYR A 103 28.47 -11.98 -3.07
N VAL A 104 27.51 -11.98 -3.99
CA VAL A 104 26.27 -11.21 -3.83
C VAL A 104 25.56 -11.62 -2.53
N GLY A 105 25.49 -12.91 -2.25
CA GLY A 105 24.99 -13.47 -0.99
C GLY A 105 25.66 -12.89 0.25
N TYR A 106 27.00 -12.87 0.26
CA TYR A 106 27.77 -12.30 1.36
C TYR A 106 27.59 -10.79 1.48
N PHE A 107 27.46 -10.08 0.36
CA PHE A 107 27.24 -8.64 0.36
C PHE A 107 25.89 -8.25 0.97
N VAL A 108 24.84 -9.05 0.71
CA VAL A 108 23.55 -8.88 1.41
C VAL A 108 23.72 -9.01 2.92
N ASN A 109 24.55 -9.95 3.41
CA ASN A 109 24.83 -10.06 4.84
C ASN A 109 25.52 -8.81 5.40
N ALA A 110 26.44 -8.20 4.64
CA ALA A 110 27.09 -6.95 5.01
C ALA A 110 26.07 -5.80 5.13
N VAL A 111 25.15 -5.70 4.16
CA VAL A 111 24.06 -4.71 4.15
C VAL A 111 23.07 -4.93 5.29
N SER A 112 22.68 -6.18 5.56
CA SER A 112 21.81 -6.53 6.71
C SER A 112 22.45 -6.12 8.02
N ARG A 113 23.74 -6.40 8.22
CA ARG A 113 24.49 -5.93 9.40
C ARG A 113 24.50 -4.41 9.51
N MET A 114 24.65 -3.68 8.40
CA MET A 114 24.56 -2.22 8.42
C MET A 114 23.18 -1.72 8.83
N LYS A 115 22.11 -2.39 8.40
CA LYS A 115 20.76 -2.12 8.88
C LYS A 115 20.66 -2.29 10.41
N GLU A 116 21.18 -3.39 10.96
CA GLU A 116 21.20 -3.62 12.42
C GLU A 116 21.96 -2.52 13.16
N ILE A 117 23.12 -2.10 12.62
CA ILE A 117 23.92 -1.00 13.17
C ILE A 117 23.09 0.28 13.21
N LEU A 118 22.41 0.64 12.12
CA LEU A 118 21.67 1.90 12.00
C LEU A 118 20.38 1.95 12.84
N TYR A 119 19.73 0.80 13.07
CA TYR A 119 18.46 0.73 13.81
C TYR A 119 18.58 0.23 15.25
N ASN A 120 19.73 -0.31 15.65
CA ASN A 120 19.91 -0.94 16.96
C ASN A 120 18.94 -2.11 17.21
N THR A 121 18.61 -2.87 16.16
CA THR A 121 17.68 -4.01 16.20
C THR A 121 18.35 -5.24 15.57
N GLN A 122 18.24 -6.41 16.19
CA GLN A 122 18.67 -7.68 15.58
C GLN A 122 17.62 -8.16 14.58
N ASP A 123 18.03 -8.48 13.35
CA ASP A 123 17.15 -9.03 12.32
C ASP A 123 17.20 -10.56 12.39
N HIS A 124 16.11 -11.22 12.75
CA HIS A 124 16.07 -12.67 13.03
C HIS A 124 15.71 -13.54 11.81
N GLN A 125 15.78 -13.04 10.58
CA GLN A 125 15.37 -13.80 9.40
C GLN A 125 16.47 -13.92 8.35
N GLU A 126 17.23 -15.02 8.42
CA GLU A 126 17.97 -15.57 7.27
C GLU A 126 16.96 -16.23 6.31
N ALA A 127 16.37 -15.48 5.38
CA ALA A 127 15.71 -16.08 4.22
C ALA A 127 16.68 -16.15 3.02
N THR A 128 16.35 -17.00 2.05
CA THR A 128 17.28 -17.33 0.95
C THR A 128 17.50 -16.11 0.05
N VAL A 129 18.74 -15.60 0.05
CA VAL A 129 19.15 -14.33 -0.56
C VAL A 129 18.73 -14.16 -2.02
N LYS A 130 18.74 -15.25 -2.81
CA LYS A 130 18.34 -15.22 -4.22
C LYS A 130 16.87 -14.83 -4.40
N THR A 131 15.97 -15.45 -3.63
CA THR A 131 14.53 -15.13 -3.67
C THR A 131 14.28 -13.69 -3.27
N MET A 132 15.01 -13.17 -2.28
CA MET A 132 14.78 -11.84 -1.72
C MET A 132 15.32 -10.70 -2.60
N ILE A 133 16.37 -10.97 -3.40
CA ILE A 133 16.86 -10.07 -4.45
C ILE A 133 15.90 -10.11 -5.66
N ASP A 134 15.49 -11.30 -6.09
CA ASP A 134 14.56 -11.47 -7.22
C ASP A 134 13.18 -10.83 -6.96
N THR A 135 12.72 -10.85 -5.71
CA THR A 135 11.44 -10.28 -5.28
C THR A 135 11.53 -8.86 -4.72
N GLY A 136 12.74 -8.32 -4.49
CA GLY A 136 12.93 -7.04 -3.79
C GLY A 136 12.36 -7.02 -2.36
N SER A 137 12.15 -8.19 -1.73
CA SER A 137 11.43 -8.30 -0.45
C SER A 137 12.16 -7.66 0.74
N PHE A 138 13.44 -7.31 0.63
CA PHE A 138 14.24 -6.79 1.73
C PHE A 138 13.99 -5.30 2.03
N PHE A 139 13.63 -4.47 1.03
CA PHE A 139 13.48 -3.01 1.17
C PHE A 139 12.57 -2.40 0.09
N TYR A 140 11.95 -1.25 0.37
CA TYR A 140 10.98 -0.58 -0.52
C TYR A 140 11.65 0.06 -1.75
N GLU A 141 11.88 -0.71 -2.80
CA GLU A 141 12.43 -0.23 -4.07
C GLU A 141 11.61 0.86 -4.74
N ASP A 142 12.21 1.67 -5.61
CA ASP A 142 11.41 2.56 -6.45
C ASP A 142 10.37 1.76 -7.26
N PRO A 143 9.07 2.13 -7.23
CA PRO A 143 8.04 1.38 -7.94
C PRO A 143 8.27 1.24 -9.44
N ILE A 144 8.87 2.24 -10.12
CA ILE A 144 9.15 2.18 -11.57
C ILE A 144 10.14 1.07 -11.88
N ASN A 145 11.23 0.98 -11.12
CA ASN A 145 12.23 -0.08 -11.26
C ASN A 145 11.61 -1.47 -11.06
N THR A 146 10.74 -1.59 -10.05
CA THR A 146 10.04 -2.85 -9.81
C THR A 146 9.07 -3.20 -10.95
N PHE A 147 8.34 -2.24 -11.53
CA PHE A 147 7.51 -2.51 -12.72
C PHE A 147 8.32 -2.92 -13.94
N THR A 148 9.54 -2.41 -14.11
CA THR A 148 10.47 -2.87 -15.16
C THR A 148 10.77 -4.36 -15.00
N ARG A 149 11.08 -4.81 -13.78
CA ARG A 149 11.30 -6.24 -13.51
C ARG A 149 10.05 -7.07 -13.71
N MET A 150 8.89 -6.61 -13.23
CA MET A 150 7.61 -7.29 -13.44
C MET A 150 7.30 -7.47 -14.93
N LYS A 151 7.54 -6.42 -15.74
CA LYS A 151 7.38 -6.47 -17.20
C LYS A 151 8.28 -7.53 -17.83
N ASN A 152 9.56 -7.56 -17.47
CA ASN A 152 10.53 -8.55 -17.97
C ASN A 152 10.15 -9.98 -17.56
N ALA A 153 9.64 -10.14 -16.34
CA ALA A 153 9.12 -11.41 -15.82
C ALA A 153 7.72 -11.77 -16.34
N LYS A 154 7.08 -10.92 -17.14
CA LYS A 154 5.70 -11.06 -17.64
C LYS A 154 4.66 -11.24 -16.54
N VAL A 155 4.90 -10.64 -15.37
CA VAL A 155 4.00 -10.67 -14.23
C VAL A 155 2.98 -9.55 -14.36
N ARG A 156 1.71 -9.88 -14.10
CA ARG A 156 0.58 -8.97 -14.20
C ARG A 156 0.20 -8.42 -12.83
N PRO A 157 0.32 -7.10 -12.57
CA PRO A 157 -0.21 -6.53 -11.34
C PRO A 157 -1.73 -6.61 -11.30
N GLU A 158 -2.28 -6.73 -10.10
CA GLU A 158 -3.72 -6.75 -9.86
C GLU A 158 -4.16 -5.41 -9.28
N PHE A 159 -5.19 -4.81 -9.88
CA PHE A 159 -5.76 -3.55 -9.44
C PHE A 159 -7.01 -3.78 -8.60
N LEU A 160 -7.29 -2.86 -7.67
CA LEU A 160 -8.53 -2.84 -6.90
C LEU A 160 -9.03 -1.41 -6.71
N ASN A 161 -10.14 -1.07 -7.34
CA ASN A 161 -10.81 0.22 -7.16
C ASN A 161 -12.26 0.02 -6.71
N LEU A 162 -12.91 1.08 -6.28
CA LEU A 162 -14.32 1.08 -5.92
C LEU A 162 -15.15 1.77 -6.99
N TYR A 163 -16.24 1.12 -7.40
CA TYR A 163 -17.29 1.74 -8.20
C TYR A 163 -18.60 1.63 -7.45
N ASP A 164 -19.13 2.77 -6.99
CA ASP A 164 -20.30 2.87 -6.11
C ASP A 164 -20.23 1.91 -4.90
N GLY A 165 -19.05 1.85 -4.29
CA GLY A 165 -18.73 1.02 -3.12
C GLY A 165 -18.31 -0.42 -3.45
N LEU A 166 -18.63 -0.90 -4.66
CA LEU A 166 -18.31 -2.25 -5.12
C LEU A 166 -16.83 -2.38 -5.48
N ASN A 167 -16.18 -3.45 -5.01
CA ASN A 167 -14.80 -3.74 -5.40
C ASN A 167 -14.75 -4.19 -6.87
N ILE A 168 -14.11 -3.39 -7.71
CA ILE A 168 -13.76 -3.73 -9.09
C ILE A 168 -12.28 -4.11 -9.12
N LYS A 169 -12.01 -5.33 -9.58
CA LYS A 169 -10.72 -5.98 -9.39
C LYS A 169 -10.33 -6.76 -10.64
N TYR A 170 -9.27 -6.30 -11.30
CA TYR A 170 -8.76 -6.90 -12.54
C TYR A 170 -7.23 -6.91 -12.57
N GLU A 171 -6.68 -7.94 -13.20
CA GLU A 171 -5.28 -7.94 -13.60
C GLU A 171 -5.02 -6.95 -14.74
N ALA A 172 -3.80 -6.47 -14.81
CA ALA A 172 -3.32 -5.57 -15.85
C ALA A 172 -2.04 -6.10 -16.49
N GLU A 173 -1.83 -5.74 -17.75
CA GLU A 173 -0.58 -5.97 -18.44
C GLU A 173 0.25 -4.70 -18.48
N ILE A 174 1.55 -4.81 -18.17
CA ILE A 174 2.49 -3.69 -18.26
C ILE A 174 2.91 -3.52 -19.72
N LEU A 175 2.40 -2.50 -20.40
CA LEU A 175 2.74 -2.21 -21.79
C LEU A 175 4.08 -1.49 -21.90
N GLU A 176 4.28 -0.46 -21.08
CA GLU A 176 5.45 0.43 -21.14
C GLU A 176 5.83 0.92 -19.74
N VAL A 177 7.12 1.03 -19.47
CA VAL A 177 7.66 1.64 -18.25
C VAL A 177 8.57 2.79 -18.71
N LYS A 178 8.24 4.00 -18.26
CA LYS A 178 8.98 5.25 -18.51
C LYS A 178 9.69 5.68 -17.24
N GLU A 179 10.43 6.78 -17.27
CA GLU A 179 11.22 7.27 -16.13
C GLU A 179 10.38 7.54 -14.87
N ASP A 180 9.16 8.06 -15.02
CA ASP A 180 8.28 8.48 -13.91
C ASP A 180 6.86 7.88 -13.97
N SER A 181 6.58 7.07 -14.99
CA SER A 181 5.22 6.61 -15.31
C SER A 181 5.20 5.23 -15.94
N VAL A 182 4.05 4.57 -15.83
CA VAL A 182 3.84 3.22 -16.37
C VAL A 182 2.51 3.17 -17.10
N VAL A 183 2.53 2.60 -18.30
CA VAL A 183 1.35 2.38 -19.13
C VAL A 183 0.89 0.93 -18.93
N PHE A 184 -0.35 0.77 -18.48
CA PHE A 184 -0.98 -0.52 -18.28
C PHE A 184 -2.13 -0.72 -19.27
N ARG A 185 -2.31 -1.96 -19.74
CA ARG A 185 -3.56 -2.40 -20.38
C ARG A 185 -4.42 -3.09 -19.34
N VAL A 186 -5.67 -2.66 -19.22
CA VAL A 186 -6.57 -3.06 -18.13
C VAL A 186 -8.00 -3.20 -18.64
N ASP A 187 -8.82 -4.01 -17.96
CA ASP A 187 -10.25 -4.09 -18.26
C ASP A 187 -10.95 -2.73 -18.15
N MET A 188 -11.95 -2.50 -19.01
CA MET A 188 -12.68 -1.23 -19.05
C MET A 188 -13.40 -0.92 -17.74
N MET A 189 -13.96 -1.93 -17.06
CA MET A 189 -14.59 -1.74 -15.75
C MET A 189 -13.60 -1.17 -14.75
N GLN A 190 -12.35 -1.65 -14.78
CA GLN A 190 -11.31 -1.15 -13.90
C GLN A 190 -10.97 0.31 -14.20
N ILE A 191 -10.88 0.70 -15.49
CA ILE A 191 -10.62 2.09 -15.89
C ILE A 191 -11.75 3.02 -15.38
N LEU A 192 -13.01 2.60 -15.54
CA LEU A 192 -14.15 3.38 -15.05
C LEU A 192 -14.16 3.49 -13.51
N ALA A 193 -13.83 2.41 -12.79
CA ALA A 193 -13.69 2.43 -11.34
C ALA A 193 -12.53 3.35 -10.89
N MET A 194 -11.37 3.29 -11.56
CA MET A 194 -10.25 4.20 -11.33
C MET A 194 -10.64 5.66 -11.54
N LYS A 195 -11.41 5.96 -12.61
CA LYS A 195 -11.89 7.30 -12.90
C LYS A 195 -12.81 7.84 -11.80
N GLN A 196 -13.68 7.00 -11.24
CA GLN A 196 -14.56 7.37 -10.14
C GLN A 196 -13.78 7.63 -8.83
N ASP A 197 -12.79 6.78 -8.51
CA ASP A 197 -11.93 6.95 -7.34
C ASP A 197 -10.91 8.09 -7.50
N GLY A 198 -10.58 8.46 -8.74
CA GLY A 198 -9.58 9.46 -9.09
C GLY A 198 -8.12 9.01 -8.91
N LYS A 199 -7.88 7.74 -8.57
CA LYS A 199 -6.55 7.13 -8.36
C LYS A 199 -6.53 5.68 -8.81
N GLY A 200 -5.36 5.17 -9.18
CA GLY A 200 -5.13 3.73 -9.36
C GLY A 200 -4.63 3.10 -8.07
N PHE A 201 -5.20 1.96 -7.66
CA PHE A 201 -4.68 1.18 -6.53
C PHE A 201 -4.25 -0.21 -6.97
N ILE A 202 -3.01 -0.57 -6.66
CA ILE A 202 -2.39 -1.84 -7.03
C ILE A 202 -2.22 -2.68 -5.78
N LEU A 203 -2.67 -3.92 -5.83
CA LEU A 203 -2.60 -4.86 -4.71
C LEU A 203 -1.16 -5.35 -4.48
N PRO A 204 -0.81 -5.71 -3.23
CA PRO A 204 0.46 -6.34 -2.93
C PRO A 204 0.61 -7.65 -3.71
N ASN A 205 1.84 -7.96 -4.10
CA ASN A 205 2.20 -9.20 -4.78
C ASN A 205 3.64 -9.60 -4.38
N SER A 206 4.22 -10.58 -5.07
CA SER A 206 5.59 -11.02 -4.80
C SER A 206 6.65 -9.93 -5.05
N PHE A 207 6.36 -8.88 -5.81
CA PHE A 207 7.27 -7.77 -6.12
C PHE A 207 7.05 -6.53 -5.23
N PHE A 208 5.83 -6.36 -4.69
CA PHE A 208 5.50 -5.28 -3.77
C PHE A 208 4.81 -5.83 -2.52
N SER A 209 5.48 -5.75 -1.38
CA SER A 209 4.93 -6.18 -0.09
C SER A 209 3.80 -5.28 0.43
N LYS A 210 3.68 -4.07 -0.11
CA LYS A 210 2.61 -3.12 0.18
C LYS A 210 1.89 -2.73 -1.10
N GLN A 211 0.61 -2.44 -0.94
CA GLN A 211 -0.22 -1.84 -1.97
C GLN A 211 0.35 -0.49 -2.42
N LEU A 212 0.14 -0.17 -3.69
CA LEU A 212 0.52 1.10 -4.28
C LEU A 212 -0.73 1.93 -4.58
N ARG A 213 -0.60 3.24 -4.42
CA ARG A 213 -1.52 4.25 -4.94
C ARG A 213 -0.79 5.06 -5.99
N ALA A 214 -1.44 5.33 -7.11
CA ALA A 214 -0.88 6.11 -8.21
C ALA A 214 -1.87 7.16 -8.70
N ASP A 215 -1.33 8.22 -9.27
CA ASP A 215 -2.08 9.25 -9.95
C ASP A 215 -2.38 8.81 -11.39
N ILE A 216 -3.59 9.10 -11.87
CA ILE A 216 -3.99 8.83 -13.25
C ILE A 216 -3.58 10.03 -14.08
N ILE A 217 -2.61 9.86 -14.99
CA ILE A 217 -2.21 10.91 -15.92
C ILE A 217 -3.17 10.93 -17.11
N ASP A 218 -3.43 9.76 -17.68
CA ASP A 218 -4.21 9.61 -18.90
C ASP A 218 -4.86 8.23 -18.95
N TYR A 219 -5.92 8.10 -19.73
CA TYR A 219 -6.52 6.82 -20.07
C TYR A 219 -6.97 6.83 -21.53
N ASN A 220 -6.80 5.71 -22.20
CA ASN A 220 -7.29 5.50 -23.55
C ASN A 220 -8.27 4.33 -23.54
N ILE A 221 -9.51 4.66 -23.87
CA ILE A 221 -10.64 3.73 -23.85
C ILE A 221 -10.53 2.74 -25.03
N ALA A 222 -10.16 3.19 -26.23
CA ALA A 222 -10.02 2.32 -27.40
C ALA A 222 -8.94 1.25 -27.19
N ASP A 223 -7.78 1.65 -26.65
CA ASP A 223 -6.65 0.76 -26.40
C ASP A 223 -6.73 0.04 -25.04
N LYS A 224 -7.81 0.31 -24.27
CA LYS A 224 -8.03 -0.19 -22.91
C LYS A 224 -6.80 0.01 -22.03
N SER A 225 -6.22 1.21 -22.07
CA SER A 225 -4.99 1.53 -21.39
C SER A 225 -5.11 2.70 -20.42
N VAL A 226 -4.25 2.70 -19.40
CA VAL A 226 -4.14 3.76 -18.40
C VAL A 226 -2.67 4.06 -18.13
N THR A 227 -2.33 5.34 -18.07
CA THR A 227 -0.99 5.81 -17.70
C THR A 227 -1.01 6.31 -16.27
N LEU A 228 -0.18 5.70 -15.42
CA LEU A 228 -0.10 6.01 -14.00
C LEU A 228 1.27 6.57 -13.63
N SER A 229 1.32 7.52 -12.68
CA SER A 229 2.56 8.06 -12.11
C SER A 229 2.44 8.29 -10.60
N ASN A 230 3.49 8.86 -10.00
CA ASN A 230 3.51 9.26 -8.60
C ASN A 230 3.13 8.11 -7.65
N PHE A 231 3.76 6.96 -7.87
CA PHE A 231 3.50 5.74 -7.12
C PHE A 231 3.92 5.91 -5.67
N SER A 232 2.95 5.77 -4.77
CA SER A 232 3.15 5.89 -3.34
C SER A 232 2.68 4.62 -2.64
N ARG A 233 3.49 4.13 -1.71
CA ARG A 233 3.11 2.98 -0.87
C ARG A 233 2.12 3.43 0.16
N THR A 234 1.02 2.70 0.29
CA THR A 234 0.00 2.98 1.31
C THR A 234 -0.10 1.81 2.27
N ALA A 235 -0.27 2.10 3.56
CA ALA A 235 -0.35 1.06 4.60
C ALA A 235 -1.71 0.34 4.62
N THR A 236 -2.75 0.97 4.08
CA THR A 236 -4.14 0.53 4.32
C THR A 236 -5.05 0.79 3.11
N MET A 237 -5.60 -0.28 2.54
CA MET A 237 -6.82 -0.28 1.72
C MET A 237 -7.78 -1.27 2.34
N HIS A 238 -8.65 -0.77 3.22
CA HIS A 238 -9.59 -1.61 3.94
C HIS A 238 -10.52 -2.40 3.01
N ALA A 239 -10.78 -1.89 1.79
CA ALA A 239 -11.56 -2.57 0.77
C ALA A 239 -11.02 -3.97 0.41
N ASN A 240 -9.70 -4.15 0.38
CA ASN A 240 -9.06 -5.43 0.07
C ASN A 240 -9.23 -6.48 1.18
N LYS A 241 -9.45 -6.04 2.42
CA LYS A 241 -9.61 -6.91 3.59
C LYS A 241 -11.06 -7.34 3.83
N ARG A 242 -12.01 -6.87 3.01
CA ARG A 242 -13.43 -7.16 3.19
C ARG A 242 -13.73 -8.59 2.78
N LYS A 243 -14.40 -9.34 3.66
CA LYS A 243 -14.97 -10.65 3.34
C LYS A 243 -16.18 -10.53 2.40
N PHE A 244 -16.97 -9.46 2.56
CA PHE A 244 -18.22 -9.24 1.81
C PHE A 244 -18.18 -7.90 1.07
N GLN A 245 -18.76 -7.88 -0.13
CA GLN A 245 -18.95 -6.64 -0.90
C GLN A 245 -19.83 -5.67 -0.12
N ARG A 246 -19.44 -4.40 -0.10
CA ARG A 246 -20.28 -3.33 0.43
C ARG A 246 -20.91 -2.61 -0.73
N VAL A 247 -22.20 -2.36 -0.63
CA VAL A 247 -22.98 -1.63 -1.64
C VAL A 247 -23.58 -0.37 -1.01
N LEU A 248 -23.73 0.66 -1.83
CA LEU A 248 -24.54 1.82 -1.47
C LEU A 248 -26.04 1.46 -1.57
N PRO A 249 -26.90 2.05 -0.73
CA PRO A 249 -28.34 1.88 -0.88
C PRO A 249 -28.82 2.53 -2.19
N ASN A 250 -29.84 1.94 -2.81
CA ASN A 250 -30.44 2.41 -4.06
C ASN A 250 -31.28 3.69 -3.92
N ARG A 251 -31.53 4.13 -2.68
CA ARG A 251 -32.16 5.40 -2.35
C ARG A 251 -31.64 5.91 -1.00
N PHE A 252 -31.99 7.14 -0.67
CA PHE A 252 -31.84 7.62 0.70
C PHE A 252 -32.69 6.76 1.64
N THR A 253 -32.04 6.12 2.62
CA THR A 253 -32.68 5.26 3.60
C THR A 253 -32.42 5.78 5.00
N LYS A 254 -33.48 6.27 5.66
CA LYS A 254 -33.44 6.68 7.06
C LYS A 254 -33.41 5.44 7.95
N ILE A 255 -32.57 5.46 8.98
CA ILE A 255 -32.39 4.37 9.93
C ILE A 255 -32.47 4.91 11.36
N SER A 256 -33.19 4.19 12.21
CA SER A 256 -33.26 4.45 13.64
C SER A 256 -32.43 3.40 14.36
N LEU A 257 -31.46 3.85 15.17
CA LEU A 257 -30.68 3.02 16.08
C LEU A 257 -31.17 3.25 17.51
N LYS A 258 -31.34 2.18 18.27
CA LYS A 258 -31.76 2.23 19.66
C LYS A 258 -30.86 1.32 20.50
N GLY A 259 -30.20 1.90 21.49
CA GLY A 259 -29.41 1.20 22.50
C GLY A 259 -29.94 1.45 23.90
N GLU A 260 -29.18 1.01 24.90
CA GLU A 260 -29.50 1.31 26.29
C GLU A 260 -29.25 2.79 26.61
N GLN A 261 -28.24 3.38 25.96
CA GLN A 261 -27.79 4.74 26.22
C GLN A 261 -28.59 5.82 25.47
N GLY A 262 -29.53 5.42 24.61
CA GLY A 262 -30.39 6.35 23.89
C GLY A 262 -30.78 5.86 22.49
N GLU A 263 -31.32 6.79 21.71
CA GLU A 263 -31.70 6.59 20.32
C GLU A 263 -30.98 7.58 19.41
N LEU A 264 -30.72 7.16 18.18
CA LEU A 264 -30.13 7.99 17.14
C LEU A 264 -30.83 7.72 15.82
N VAL A 265 -31.09 8.81 15.11
CA VAL A 265 -31.58 8.76 13.75
C VAL A 265 -30.47 9.17 12.80
N GLY A 266 -30.28 8.37 11.75
CA GLY A 266 -29.28 8.63 10.72
C GLY A 266 -29.74 8.17 9.35
N SER A 267 -28.80 8.13 8.41
CA SER A 267 -28.98 7.59 7.07
C SER A 267 -28.04 6.42 6.83
N LEU A 268 -28.55 5.34 6.24
CA LEU A 268 -27.74 4.22 5.78
C LEU A 268 -26.77 4.72 4.70
N TYR A 269 -25.48 4.48 4.90
CA TYR A 269 -24.42 4.89 3.99
C TYR A 269 -23.94 3.75 3.11
N ASP A 270 -23.59 2.61 3.72
CA ASP A 270 -23.28 1.38 3.02
C ASP A 270 -23.75 0.16 3.80
N ILE A 271 -23.93 -0.96 3.09
CA ILE A 271 -24.36 -2.23 3.66
C ILE A 271 -23.67 -3.42 2.98
N SER A 272 -23.37 -4.45 3.74
CA SER A 272 -22.93 -5.77 3.28
C SER A 272 -23.58 -6.87 4.11
N GLU A 273 -23.38 -8.12 3.71
CA GLU A 273 -23.79 -9.30 4.48
C GLU A 273 -23.21 -9.33 5.91
N GLY A 274 -22.10 -8.62 6.18
CA GLY A 274 -21.45 -8.63 7.49
C GLY A 274 -21.65 -7.37 8.33
N GLY A 275 -22.21 -6.30 7.78
CA GLY A 275 -22.30 -5.03 8.51
C GLY A 275 -22.88 -3.90 7.70
N MET A 276 -23.03 -2.74 8.34
CA MET A 276 -23.47 -1.52 7.68
C MET A 276 -22.87 -0.29 8.33
N SER A 277 -22.92 0.82 7.62
CA SER A 277 -22.51 2.12 8.16
C SER A 277 -23.68 3.09 8.16
N ILE A 278 -23.84 3.82 9.25
CA ILE A 278 -24.85 4.86 9.42
C ILE A 278 -24.15 6.21 9.53
N LEU A 279 -24.63 7.21 8.81
CA LEU A 279 -24.21 8.60 8.99
C LEU A 279 -25.24 9.35 9.83
N SER A 280 -24.78 10.08 10.83
CA SER A 280 -25.60 11.03 11.56
C SER A 280 -24.79 12.26 11.97
N SER A 281 -25.47 13.39 12.13
CA SER A 281 -24.89 14.58 12.75
C SER A 281 -25.03 14.58 14.28
N GLN A 282 -25.81 13.63 14.82
CA GLN A 282 -26.00 13.45 16.25
C GLN A 282 -24.86 12.62 16.81
N ALA A 283 -24.29 13.07 17.93
CA ALA A 283 -23.41 12.25 18.76
C ALA A 283 -24.25 11.48 19.79
N THR A 284 -23.77 10.33 20.20
CA THR A 284 -24.41 9.43 21.17
C THR A 284 -23.41 8.97 22.20
N ASN A 285 -23.89 8.43 23.31
CA ASN A 285 -23.07 7.78 24.33
C ASN A 285 -23.01 6.26 24.14
N PHE A 286 -23.23 5.76 22.92
CA PHE A 286 -23.08 4.34 22.62
C PHE A 286 -21.65 3.89 22.91
N LYS A 287 -21.51 2.69 23.45
CA LYS A 287 -20.21 2.12 23.80
C LYS A 287 -19.69 1.24 22.67
N ASP A 288 -18.37 1.19 22.54
CA ASP A 288 -17.74 0.22 21.64
C ASP A 288 -18.17 -1.21 22.01
N GLY A 289 -18.62 -1.96 21.02
CA GLY A 289 -19.18 -3.29 21.18
C GLY A 289 -20.61 -3.37 21.71
N GLU A 290 -21.31 -2.25 21.93
CA GLU A 290 -22.73 -2.25 22.32
C GLU A 290 -23.60 -2.83 21.20
N GLU A 291 -24.59 -3.65 21.56
CA GLU A 291 -25.62 -4.14 20.65
C GLU A 291 -26.79 -3.13 20.59
N LEU A 292 -27.09 -2.67 19.38
CA LEU A 292 -28.15 -1.73 19.07
C LEU A 292 -29.21 -2.39 18.19
N GLU A 293 -30.46 -2.04 18.42
CA GLU A 293 -31.57 -2.38 17.53
C GLU A 293 -31.64 -1.34 16.40
N ALA A 294 -31.67 -1.81 15.17
CA ALA A 294 -31.70 -0.99 13.96
C ALA A 294 -32.99 -1.24 13.18
N ASN A 295 -33.77 -0.18 12.96
CA ASN A 295 -35.04 -0.25 12.24
C ASN A 295 -35.04 0.69 11.03
N PHE A 296 -35.33 0.16 9.84
CA PHE A 296 -35.30 0.90 8.57
C PHE A 296 -36.03 0.17 7.44
N ASP A 297 -36.29 0.90 6.35
CA ASP A 297 -36.95 0.35 5.17
C ASP A 297 -35.97 0.12 4.02
N ILE A 298 -35.93 -1.10 3.50
CA ILE A 298 -35.16 -1.46 2.31
C ILE A 298 -36.11 -1.60 1.12
N MET A 299 -35.71 -1.03 -0.03
CA MET A 299 -36.40 -1.24 -1.30
C MET A 299 -35.76 -2.42 -2.03
N LEU A 300 -36.46 -3.55 -2.04
CA LEU A 300 -36.04 -4.76 -2.76
C LEU A 300 -36.36 -4.65 -4.25
N SER A 301 -37.44 -3.98 -4.63
CA SER A 301 -37.80 -3.65 -6.02
C SER A 301 -38.63 -2.35 -6.05
N PRO A 302 -38.89 -1.74 -7.22
CA PRO A 302 -39.66 -0.49 -7.31
C PRO A 302 -41.01 -0.54 -6.57
N ASP A 303 -41.63 -1.71 -6.51
CA ASP A 303 -42.94 -1.93 -5.88
C ASP A 303 -42.84 -2.70 -4.54
N GLU A 304 -41.64 -3.06 -4.09
CA GLU A 304 -41.42 -3.86 -2.89
C GLU A 304 -40.49 -3.15 -1.90
N VAL A 305 -41.11 -2.57 -0.86
CA VAL A 305 -40.43 -2.01 0.30
C VAL A 305 -40.68 -2.91 1.50
N LYS A 306 -39.60 -3.32 2.17
CA LYS A 306 -39.65 -4.16 3.36
C LYS A 306 -39.08 -3.42 4.55
N ASN A 307 -39.83 -3.41 5.64
CA ASN A 307 -39.33 -2.96 6.93
C ASN A 307 -38.40 -4.04 7.52
N VAL A 308 -37.24 -3.62 7.98
CA VAL A 308 -36.15 -4.47 8.46
C VAL A 308 -35.79 -4.03 9.88
N SER A 309 -35.76 -5.01 10.78
CA SER A 309 -35.30 -4.85 12.16
C SER A 309 -34.13 -5.79 12.40
N LEU A 310 -32.98 -5.24 12.80
CA LEU A 310 -31.73 -5.98 12.97
C LEU A 310 -31.08 -5.67 14.32
N LYS A 311 -30.31 -6.63 14.82
CA LYS A 311 -29.35 -6.38 15.90
C LYS A 311 -27.98 -6.12 15.30
N LEU A 312 -27.40 -5.00 15.69
CA LEU A 312 -26.12 -4.52 15.20
C LEU A 312 -25.17 -4.25 16.35
N LYS A 313 -23.93 -4.69 16.24
CA LYS A 313 -22.87 -4.35 17.18
C LYS A 313 -22.10 -3.14 16.70
N LEU A 314 -21.96 -2.10 17.52
CA LEU A 314 -21.08 -0.96 17.23
C LEU A 314 -19.63 -1.43 17.25
N VAL A 315 -18.89 -1.16 16.17
CA VAL A 315 -17.48 -1.54 16.03
C VAL A 315 -16.57 -0.32 16.18
N THR A 316 -16.98 0.82 15.64
CA THR A 316 -16.23 2.08 15.74
C THR A 316 -17.05 3.25 15.23
N GLU A 317 -16.64 4.45 15.62
CA GLU A 317 -17.16 5.71 15.12
C GLU A 317 -16.04 6.46 14.40
N LEU A 318 -16.34 7.01 13.21
CA LEU A 318 -15.36 7.73 12.40
C LEU A 318 -15.91 9.11 12.03
N ALA A 319 -15.07 10.14 12.14
CA ALA A 319 -15.39 11.44 11.55
C ALA A 319 -15.39 11.32 10.02
N TYR A 320 -16.50 11.71 9.37
CA TYR A 320 -16.66 11.59 7.92
C TYR A 320 -17.42 12.80 7.35
N LYS A 321 -16.72 13.69 6.63
CA LYS A 321 -17.30 14.83 5.90
C LYS A 321 -18.29 15.67 6.72
N GLY A 322 -17.98 15.94 8.00
CA GLY A 322 -18.84 16.72 8.90
C GLY A 322 -19.95 15.91 9.59
N TYR A 323 -20.00 14.60 9.38
CA TYR A 323 -20.88 13.65 10.07
C TYR A 323 -20.06 12.67 10.91
N ILE A 324 -20.75 11.97 11.80
CA ILE A 324 -20.24 10.78 12.49
C ILE A 324 -20.71 9.55 11.70
N ARG A 325 -19.76 8.70 11.33
CA ARG A 325 -20.01 7.42 10.69
C ARG A 325 -19.91 6.30 11.71
N TYR A 326 -21.06 5.77 12.08
CA TYR A 326 -21.21 4.60 12.94
C TYR A 326 -21.00 3.35 12.12
N CYS A 327 -19.91 2.64 12.36
CA CYS A 327 -19.57 1.39 11.67
C CYS A 327 -20.08 0.22 12.50
N MET A 328 -21.01 -0.54 11.94
CA MET A 328 -21.74 -1.59 12.65
C MET A 328 -21.49 -2.96 12.02
N GLN A 329 -21.47 -3.99 12.85
CA GLN A 329 -21.45 -5.38 12.44
C GLN A 329 -22.82 -6.01 12.67
N LEU A 330 -23.30 -6.84 11.75
CA LEU A 330 -24.51 -7.65 11.99
C LEU A 330 -24.22 -8.70 13.07
N VAL A 331 -25.12 -8.83 14.05
CA VAL A 331 -25.02 -9.87 15.09
C VAL A 331 -25.40 -11.24 14.52
N ASP A 332 -26.48 -11.28 13.74
CA ASP A 332 -27.00 -12.47 13.08
C ASP A 332 -27.05 -12.28 11.57
N ASP A 333 -26.84 -13.35 10.81
CA ASP A 333 -27.02 -13.35 9.36
C ASP A 333 -28.50 -13.10 9.01
N ASP A 334 -28.76 -12.15 8.11
CA ASP A 334 -30.13 -11.83 7.68
C ASP A 334 -30.30 -12.06 6.17
N LYS A 335 -31.29 -12.90 5.82
CA LYS A 335 -31.57 -13.25 4.42
C LYS A 335 -32.02 -12.05 3.58
N THR A 336 -32.76 -11.11 4.16
CA THR A 336 -33.19 -9.89 3.46
C THR A 336 -32.00 -9.02 3.08
N ILE A 337 -31.03 -8.87 4.00
CA ILE A 337 -29.80 -8.13 3.73
C ILE A 337 -28.97 -8.82 2.64
N LYS A 338 -28.89 -10.15 2.70
CA LYS A 338 -28.19 -10.92 1.68
C LYS A 338 -28.83 -10.78 0.30
N ASP A 339 -30.16 -10.94 0.21
CA ASP A 339 -30.89 -10.82 -1.05
C ASP A 339 -30.77 -9.39 -1.62
N PHE A 340 -30.89 -8.36 -0.76
CA PHE A 340 -30.70 -6.96 -1.15
C PHE A 340 -29.29 -6.67 -1.67
N THR A 341 -28.27 -7.09 -0.92
CA THR A 341 -26.86 -6.80 -1.29
C THR A 341 -26.47 -7.50 -2.58
N GLN A 342 -26.87 -8.77 -2.77
CA GLN A 342 -26.63 -9.51 -4.02
C GLN A 342 -27.30 -8.85 -5.22
N LYS A 343 -28.57 -8.44 -5.08
CA LYS A 343 -29.27 -7.71 -6.12
C LYS A 343 -28.56 -6.41 -6.47
N ARG A 344 -28.16 -5.63 -5.47
CA ARG A 344 -27.49 -4.35 -5.68
C ARG A 344 -26.11 -4.51 -6.29
N VAL A 345 -25.35 -5.57 -5.95
CA VAL A 345 -24.11 -5.90 -6.66
C VAL A 345 -24.37 -6.10 -8.15
N LYS A 346 -25.39 -6.89 -8.50
CA LYS A 346 -25.73 -7.16 -9.90
C LYS A 346 -26.12 -5.88 -10.65
N GLU A 347 -27.01 -5.10 -10.07
CA GLU A 347 -27.44 -3.84 -10.68
C GLU A 347 -26.27 -2.86 -10.87
N THR A 348 -25.32 -2.77 -9.92
CA THR A 348 -24.15 -1.88 -10.05
C THR A 348 -23.25 -2.31 -11.20
N LEU A 349 -23.06 -3.63 -11.35
CA LEU A 349 -22.29 -4.18 -12.46
C LEU A 349 -23.00 -3.96 -13.80
N ASP A 350 -24.33 -4.10 -13.86
CA ASP A 350 -25.11 -3.89 -15.08
C ASP A 350 -25.14 -2.41 -15.48
N GLU A 351 -25.21 -1.48 -14.52
CA GLU A 351 -25.04 -0.04 -14.74
C GLU A 351 -23.64 0.29 -15.27
N LEU A 352 -22.59 -0.31 -14.67
CA LEU A 352 -21.21 -0.15 -15.12
C LEU A 352 -21.01 -0.67 -16.56
N ARG A 353 -21.55 -1.85 -16.88
CA ARG A 353 -21.57 -2.41 -18.25
C ARG A 353 -22.30 -1.50 -19.23
N SER A 354 -23.45 -0.98 -18.83
CA SER A 354 -24.22 -0.05 -19.68
C SER A 354 -23.44 1.22 -19.99
N ARG A 355 -22.63 1.71 -19.04
CA ARG A 355 -21.69 2.83 -19.30
C ARG A 355 -20.56 2.45 -20.24
N ILE A 356 -20.08 1.21 -20.21
CA ILE A 356 -19.04 0.73 -21.15
C ILE A 356 -19.55 0.78 -22.58
N ASN A 357 -20.80 0.36 -22.82
CA ASN A 357 -21.43 0.40 -24.15
C ASN A 357 -21.55 1.80 -24.75
N LEU A 358 -21.36 2.87 -23.97
CA LEU A 358 -21.31 4.24 -24.50
C LEU A 358 -19.98 4.57 -25.18
N TYR A 359 -18.98 3.69 -25.05
CA TYR A 359 -17.64 3.85 -25.58
C TYR A 359 -17.27 2.79 -26.63
N GLU A 360 -18.16 1.85 -26.90
CA GLU A 360 -18.10 0.90 -28.00
C GLU A 360 -19.01 1.39 -29.15
#